data_AF-A0A1G7Y0X0-F1
#
_entry.id   AF-A0A1G7Y0X0-F1
#
_cell.length_a   1.000
_cell.length_b   1.000
_cell.length_c   1.000
_cell.angle_alpha   90.00
_cell.angle_beta   90.00
_cell.angle_gamma   90.00
#
_symmetry.space_group_name_H-M   'P 1'
#
loop_
_entity.id
_entity.type
_entity.pdbx_description
1 polymer ?
#
loop_
_entity_poly.entity_id
_entity_poly.type
_entity_poly.pdbx_seq_one_letter_code
_entity_poly.pdbx_strand_id
1 'polypeptide(L)'
;MQQLDPKLELPRPPQPVIESNPVPQPYPVQALGGILGPAVERMAEVISVPQALAAQSVLAASALATQGHAGLHLDGRNYPLSLYLITVAASGGRKTAAD
;
A
#
# COMPACT_ATOMS: atom_id res chain seq x y z
N MET A 1 -48.82 26.20 16.36
CA MET A 1 -48.10 24.94 16.13
C MET A 1 -47.10 25.17 15.01
N GLN A 2 -45.84 25.43 15.35
CA GLN A 2 -44.80 25.73 14.36
C GLN A 2 -44.31 24.40 13.78
N GLN A 3 -44.47 24.22 12.46
CA GLN A 3 -43.94 23.05 11.74
C GLN A 3 -42.41 23.04 11.87
N LEU A 4 -41.87 21.90 12.29
CA LEU A 4 -40.42 21.66 12.34
C LEU A 4 -39.83 21.78 10.92
N ASP A 5 -38.72 22.50 10.81
CA ASP A 5 -37.95 22.65 9.57
C ASP A 5 -37.55 21.28 8.99
N PRO A 6 -37.77 21.00 7.68
CA PRO A 6 -37.47 19.71 7.05
C PRO A 6 -35.96 19.40 6.95
N LYS A 7 -35.09 20.33 7.39
CA LYS A 7 -33.63 20.15 7.43
C LYS A 7 -33.10 19.71 8.79
N LEU A 8 -33.96 19.48 9.78
CA LEU A 8 -33.57 18.87 11.04
C LEU A 8 -33.48 17.34 10.88
N GLU A 9 -32.57 16.87 10.01
CA GLU A 9 -32.16 15.46 10.04
C GLU A 9 -31.52 15.21 11.40
N LEU A 10 -32.18 14.37 12.22
CA LEU A 10 -31.61 13.89 13.47
C LEU A 10 -30.24 13.26 13.16
N PRO A 11 -29.21 13.49 14.00
CA PRO A 11 -27.90 12.86 13.80
C PRO A 11 -28.10 11.36 13.63
N ARG A 12 -27.66 10.82 12.48
CA ARG A 12 -27.73 9.38 12.25
C ARG A 12 -26.94 8.69 13.37
N PRO A 13 -27.46 7.58 13.93
CA PRO A 13 -26.69 6.81 14.89
C PRO A 13 -25.37 6.38 14.25
N PRO A 14 -24.27 6.30 15.03
CA PRO A 14 -22.98 5.89 14.50
C PRO A 14 -23.14 4.55 13.78
N GLN A 15 -22.57 4.44 12.59
CA GLN A 15 -22.59 3.18 11.85
C GLN A 15 -21.90 2.10 12.70
N PRO A 16 -22.53 0.92 12.88
CA PRO A 16 -21.89 -0.19 13.55
C PRO A 16 -20.56 -0.50 12.87
N VAL A 17 -19.51 -0.71 13.66
CA VAL A 17 -18.25 -1.25 13.13
C VAL A 17 -18.56 -2.66 12.63
N ILE A 18 -18.65 -2.81 11.32
CA ILE A 18 -18.75 -4.13 10.71
C ILE A 18 -17.36 -4.74 10.87
N GLU A 19 -17.24 -5.78 11.70
CA GLU A 19 -16.06 -6.64 11.73
C GLU A 19 -16.02 -7.45 10.44
N SER A 20 -15.68 -6.81 9.33
CA SER A 20 -15.25 -7.52 8.15
C SER A 20 -13.84 -8.02 8.45
N ASN A 21 -13.68 -9.33 8.66
CA ASN A 21 -12.39 -9.98 8.55
C ASN A 21 -12.30 -10.60 7.14
N PRO A 22 -12.10 -9.81 6.08
CA PRO A 22 -11.98 -10.35 4.74
C PRO A 22 -10.78 -11.28 4.68
N VAL A 23 -10.94 -12.43 4.01
CA VAL A 23 -9.81 -13.31 3.71
C VAL A 23 -8.77 -12.50 2.93
N PRO A 24 -7.50 -12.43 3.39
CA PRO A 24 -6.47 -11.69 2.69
C PRO A 24 -6.31 -12.23 1.27
N GLN A 25 -6.42 -11.34 0.28
CA GLN A 25 -6.14 -11.71 -1.10
C GLN A 25 -4.62 -11.86 -1.30
N PRO A 26 -4.16 -12.78 -2.18
CA PRO A 26 -2.76 -12.87 -2.54
C PRO A 26 -2.22 -11.55 -3.08
N TYR A 27 -0.94 -11.26 -2.81
CA TYR A 27 -0.29 -10.09 -3.38
C TYR A 27 -0.14 -10.28 -4.90
N PRO A 28 -0.52 -9.29 -5.73
CA PRO A 28 -0.57 -9.44 -7.19
C PRO A 28 0.82 -9.28 -7.83
N VAL A 29 1.72 -10.25 -7.61
CA VAL A 29 3.11 -10.20 -8.10
C VAL A 29 3.19 -10.02 -9.62
N GLN A 30 2.23 -10.58 -10.37
CA GLN A 30 2.17 -10.49 -11.82
C GLN A 30 1.99 -9.04 -12.30
N ALA A 31 1.40 -8.16 -11.49
CA ALA A 31 1.24 -6.75 -11.80
C ALA A 31 2.58 -5.98 -11.76
N LEU A 32 3.64 -6.56 -11.18
CA LEU A 32 4.97 -5.96 -11.11
C LEU A 32 5.78 -6.14 -12.41
N GLY A 33 5.24 -6.86 -13.40
CA GLY A 33 5.87 -7.05 -14.70
C GLY A 33 7.10 -7.96 -14.67
N GLY A 34 7.78 -8.05 -15.82
CA GLY A 34 8.83 -9.05 -16.06
C GLY A 34 10.17 -8.82 -15.35
N ILE A 35 10.38 -7.67 -14.70
CA ILE A 35 11.62 -7.35 -14.00
C ILE A 35 11.43 -7.45 -12.48
N LEU A 36 10.46 -6.70 -11.94
CA LEU A 36 10.25 -6.64 -10.49
C LEU A 36 9.54 -7.89 -9.96
N GLY A 37 8.62 -8.49 -10.74
CA GLY A 37 7.91 -9.72 -10.35
C GLY A 37 8.86 -10.86 -10.00
N PRO A 38 9.75 -11.29 -10.92
CA PRO A 38 10.72 -12.36 -10.63
C PRO A 38 11.67 -12.03 -9.46
N ALA A 39 12.05 -10.76 -9.28
CA ALA A 39 12.85 -10.34 -8.14
C ALA A 39 12.10 -10.56 -6.81
N VAL A 40 10.82 -10.18 -6.75
CA VAL A 40 9.97 -10.41 -5.58
C VAL A 40 9.79 -11.90 -5.28
N GLU A 41 9.52 -12.72 -6.30
CA GLU A 41 9.38 -14.17 -6.12
C GLU A 41 10.66 -14.76 -5.52
N ARG A 42 11.81 -14.42 -6.10
CA ARG A 42 13.09 -14.96 -5.62
C ARG A 42 13.44 -14.49 -4.21
N MET A 43 13.20 -13.22 -3.90
CA MET A 43 13.41 -12.69 -2.55
C MET A 43 12.50 -13.35 -1.52
N ALA A 44 11.21 -13.51 -1.84
CA ALA A 44 10.25 -14.16 -0.96
C ALA A 44 10.67 -15.60 -0.64
N GLU A 45 11.16 -16.35 -1.64
CA GLU A 45 11.70 -17.70 -1.47
C GLU A 45 12.95 -17.73 -0.57
N VAL A 46 13.99 -16.96 -0.93
CA VAL A 46 15.30 -17.02 -0.27
C VAL A 46 15.23 -16.53 1.17
N ILE A 47 14.50 -15.44 1.41
CA ILE A 47 14.37 -14.81 2.73
C ILE A 47 13.27 -15.50 3.54
N SER A 48 12.41 -16.29 2.89
CA SER A 48 11.26 -16.98 3.50
C SER A 48 10.33 -15.98 4.20
N VAL A 49 9.82 -15.04 3.40
CA VAL A 49 8.86 -13.99 3.79
C VAL A 49 7.66 -13.95 2.82
N PRO A 50 6.51 -13.40 3.22
CA PRO A 50 5.40 -13.20 2.29
C PRO A 50 5.80 -12.35 1.09
N GLN A 51 5.26 -12.65 -0.09
CA GLN A 51 5.50 -11.87 -1.31
C GLN A 51 5.21 -10.38 -1.15
N ALA A 52 4.16 -10.03 -0.39
CA ALA A 52 3.84 -8.64 -0.09
C ALA A 52 4.98 -7.91 0.64
N LEU A 53 5.68 -8.60 1.53
CA LEU A 53 6.79 -8.03 2.31
C LEU A 53 8.02 -7.84 1.42
N ALA A 54 8.36 -8.85 0.59
CA ALA A 54 9.44 -8.71 -0.39
C ALA A 54 9.15 -7.61 -1.43
N ALA A 55 7.90 -7.51 -1.89
CA ALA A 55 7.46 -6.50 -2.84
C ALA A 55 7.61 -5.07 -2.32
N GLN A 56 7.40 -4.85 -1.02
CA GLN A 56 7.61 -3.52 -0.41
C GLN A 56 9.05 -3.05 -0.61
N SER A 57 10.05 -3.86 -0.27
CA SER A 57 11.46 -3.51 -0.42
C SER A 57 11.86 -3.35 -1.89
N VAL A 58 11.40 -4.23 -2.78
CA VAL A 58 11.65 -4.11 -4.23
C VAL A 58 11.07 -2.81 -4.81
N LEU A 59 9.84 -2.45 -4.42
CA LEU A 59 9.20 -1.21 -4.86
C LEU A 59 9.91 0.02 -4.27
N ALA A 60 10.35 -0.03 -3.01
CA ALA A 60 11.11 1.03 -2.37
C ALA A 60 12.42 1.32 -3.13
N ALA A 61 13.20 0.28 -3.39
CA ALA A 61 14.45 0.37 -4.14
C ALA A 61 14.21 0.87 -5.58
N SER A 62 13.16 0.39 -6.23
CA SER A 62 12.79 0.81 -7.59
C SER A 62 12.37 2.29 -7.64
N ALA A 63 11.60 2.76 -6.66
CA ALA A 63 11.22 4.16 -6.56
C ALA A 63 12.46 5.05 -6.40
N LEU A 64 13.38 4.68 -5.51
CA LEU A 64 14.63 5.41 -5.33
C LEU A 64 15.48 5.42 -6.60
N ALA A 65 15.65 4.27 -7.25
CA ALA A 65 16.44 4.14 -8.46
C ALA A 65 15.88 4.97 -9.64
N THR A 66 14.55 5.13 -9.71
CA THR A 66 13.88 5.83 -10.83
C THR A 66 13.71 7.33 -10.62
N GLN A 67 13.87 7.84 -9.39
CA GLN A 67 13.69 9.26 -9.06
C GLN A 67 14.56 10.22 -9.88
N GLY A 68 15.79 9.81 -10.24
CA GLY A 68 16.69 10.62 -11.08
C GLY A 68 16.34 10.59 -12.57
N HIS A 69 15.44 9.71 -12.99
CA HIS A 69 15.11 9.48 -14.39
C HIS A 69 13.74 10.02 -14.80
N ALA A 70 12.81 10.11 -13.84
CA ALA A 70 11.46 10.57 -14.10
C ALA A 70 10.87 11.32 -12.90
N GLY A 71 9.95 12.24 -13.19
CA GLY A 71 9.22 13.04 -12.22
C GLY A 71 7.82 13.36 -12.71
N LEU A 72 7.01 13.95 -11.84
CA LEU A 72 5.66 14.42 -12.15
C LEU A 72 5.66 15.93 -12.31
N HIS A 73 4.97 16.42 -13.34
CA HIS A 73 4.65 17.84 -13.47
C HIS A 73 3.17 18.03 -13.13
N LEU A 74 2.91 18.76 -12.04
CA LEU A 74 1.56 19.02 -11.55
C LEU A 74 1.48 20.48 -11.10
N ASP A 75 0.46 21.20 -11.57
CA ASP A 75 0.19 22.61 -11.20
C ASP A 75 1.41 23.54 -11.34
N GLY A 76 2.18 23.39 -12.42
CA GLY A 76 3.37 24.20 -12.69
C GLY A 76 4.60 23.85 -11.85
N ARG A 77 4.55 22.77 -11.07
CA ARG A 77 5.63 22.32 -10.19
C ARG A 77 6.11 20.92 -10.60
N ASN A 78 7.40 20.67 -10.36
CA ASN A 78 8.01 19.36 -10.56
C ASN A 78 8.12 18.64 -9.21
N TYR A 79 7.72 17.37 -9.21
CA TYR A 79 7.80 16.48 -8.05
C TYR A 79 8.62 15.23 -8.42
N PRO A 80 9.49 14.73 -7.52
CA PRO A 80 10.11 13.43 -7.73
C PRO A 80 9.06 12.32 -7.66
N LEU A 81 9.28 11.23 -8.39
CA LEU A 81 8.49 10.02 -8.17
C LEU A 81 8.73 9.49 -6.75
N SER A 82 7.70 9.32 -5.95
CA SER A 82 7.83 8.87 -4.57
C SER A 82 6.77 7.83 -4.24
N LEU A 83 7.17 6.78 -3.53
CA LEU A 83 6.28 5.80 -2.93
C LEU A 83 6.36 5.95 -1.42
N TYR A 84 5.21 6.04 -0.76
CA TYR A 84 5.09 6.04 0.69
C TYR A 84 4.73 4.62 1.12
N LEU A 85 5.68 3.95 1.76
CA LEU A 85 5.62 2.53 2.04
C LEU A 85 5.59 2.30 3.55
N ILE A 86 4.65 1.48 4.01
CA ILE A 86 4.54 1.07 5.40
C ILE A 86 4.34 -0.45 5.46
N THR A 87 5.18 -1.11 6.26
CA THR A 87 5.11 -2.55 6.45
C THR A 87 4.80 -2.86 7.90
N VAL A 88 3.69 -3.57 8.13
CA VAL A 88 3.33 -4.11 9.44
C VAL A 88 3.60 -5.62 9.42
N ALA A 89 4.53 -6.07 10.25
CA ALA A 89 4.75 -7.50 10.46
C ALA A 89 5.15 -7.76 11.91
N ALA A 90 4.92 -8.97 12.40
CA ALA A 90 5.32 -9.39 13.74
C ALA A 90 6.83 -9.25 13.97
N SER A 91 7.23 -9.16 15.24
CA SER A 91 8.64 -9.26 15.62
C SER A 91 9.21 -10.61 15.13
N GLY A 92 10.45 -10.60 14.62
CA GLY A 92 11.04 -11.79 13.98
C GLY A 92 10.53 -12.09 12.56
N GLY A 93 9.57 -11.32 12.03
CA GLY A 93 9.03 -11.49 10.66
C GLY A 93 9.99 -11.12 9.51
N ARG A 94 11.30 -11.08 9.78
CA ARG A 94 12.38 -10.85 8.80
C ARG A 94 12.26 -9.57 7.95
N LYS A 95 11.57 -8.54 8.46
CA LYS A 95 11.45 -7.21 7.82
C LYS A 95 12.82 -6.64 7.41
N THR A 96 13.75 -6.58 8.36
CA THR A 96 15.13 -6.09 8.16
C THR A 96 15.98 -6.96 7.24
N ALA A 97 15.58 -8.21 6.96
CA ALA A 97 16.30 -9.03 6.00
C ALA A 97 15.77 -8.84 4.57
N ALA A 98 14.52 -8.39 4.43
CA ALA A 98 13.91 -8.07 3.15
C ALA A 98 14.21 -6.64 2.70
N ASP A 99 14.23 -5.69 3.64
CA ASP A 99 14.73 -4.32 3.47
C ASP A 99 16.26 -4.30 3.38
#